data_AF-A0AAD9T6P2-F1
#
_entry.id   AF-A0AAD9T6P2-F1
#
_cell.length_a   1.000
_cell.length_b   1.000
_cell.length_c   1.000
_cell.angle_alpha   90.00
_cell.angle_beta   90.00
_cell.angle_gamma   90.00
#
_symmetry.space_group_name_H-M   'P 1'
#
loop_
_entity.id
_entity.type
_entity.pdbx_description
1 polymer ?
#
loop_
_entity_poly.entity_id
_entity_poly.type
_entity_poly.pdbx_seq_one_letter_code
_entity_poly.pdbx_strand_id
1 'polypeptide(L)' 'MEHKNNNGQIVLPIFYKVKPAEVRYQTGRFGEAFHERESRLRERSPFDPTTLEKWKQALLEVSNLKGYEADR' A
#
# COMPACT_ATOMS: atom_id res chain seq x y z
N MET A 1 8.59 1.80 -3.90
CA MET A 1 9.70 1.25 -3.11
C MET A 1 10.97 1.02 -3.92
N GLU A 2 10.86 0.81 -5.23
CA GLU A 2 11.99 0.60 -6.14
C GLU A 2 13.11 1.65 -5.98
N HIS A 3 12.80 2.96 -5.95
CA HIS A 3 13.82 4.00 -5.73
C HIS A 3 14.40 4.06 -4.31
N LYS A 4 13.62 3.72 -3.29
CA LYS A 4 14.17 3.58 -1.92
C LYS A 4 15.21 2.47 -1.88
N ASN A 5 14.93 1.36 -2.55
CA ASN A 5 15.80 0.17 -2.55
C ASN A 5 17.01 0.35 -3.49
N ASN A 6 16.87 1.06 -4.61
CA ASN A 6 17.92 1.18 -5.62
C ASN A 6 18.72 2.49 -5.56
N ASN A 7 18.14 3.57 -5.02
CA ASN A 7 18.73 4.92 -5.04
C ASN A 7 18.91 5.53 -3.64
N GLY A 8 18.61 4.78 -2.57
CA GLY A 8 18.77 5.25 -1.20
C GLY A 8 17.80 6.37 -0.80
N GLN A 9 16.68 6.54 -1.52
CA GLN A 9 15.67 7.54 -1.15
C GLN A 9 15.11 7.25 0.25
N ILE A 10 15.10 8.29 1.08
CA ILE A 10 14.44 8.25 2.39
C ILE A 10 12.92 8.38 2.17
N VAL A 11 12.18 7.42 2.71
CA VAL A 11 10.71 7.40 2.69
C VAL A 11 10.21 7.49 4.12
N LEU A 12 9.28 8.41 4.36
CA LEU A 12 8.65 8.64 5.66
C LEU A 12 7.13 8.51 5.53
N PRO A 13 6.53 7.37 5.90
CA PRO A 13 5.10 7.19 5.79
C PRO A 13 4.31 8.06 6.79
N ILE A 14 3.15 8.52 6.33
CA ILE A 14 2.12 9.16 7.16
C ILE A 14 0.87 8.30 7.05
N PHE A 15 0.45 7.71 8.17
CA PHE A 15 -0.74 6.89 8.30
C PHE A 15 -1.86 7.77 8.87
N TYR A 16 -2.72 8.28 8.00
CA TYR A 16 -3.80 9.19 8.38
C TYR A 16 -5.12 8.44 8.58
N LYS A 17 -5.62 8.39 9.82
CA LYS A 17 -6.85 7.68 10.20
C LYS A 17 -6.91 6.23 9.73
N VAL A 18 -5.74 5.60 9.62
CA VAL A 18 -5.56 4.19 9.26
C VAL A 18 -4.43 3.64 10.10
N LYS A 19 -4.59 2.43 10.61
CA LYS A 19 -3.51 1.76 11.34
C LYS A 19 -2.48 1.22 10.35
N PRO A 20 -1.17 1.32 10.63
CA PRO A 20 -0.14 0.70 9.80
C PRO A 20 -0.38 -0.80 9.55
N ALA A 21 -0.95 -1.51 10.53
CA ALA A 21 -1.31 -2.93 10.39
C ALA A 21 -2.40 -3.18 9.34
N GLU A 22 -3.41 -2.29 9.25
CA GLU A 22 -4.46 -2.36 8.22
C GLU A 22 -3.87 -2.11 6.83
N VAL A 23 -2.90 -1.20 6.71
CA VAL A 23 -2.15 -0.98 5.48
C VAL A 23 -1.26 -2.18 5.12
N ARG A 24 -0.59 -2.77 6.11
CA ARG A 24 0.35 -3.90 5.95
C ARG A 24 -0.32 -5.13 5.36
N TYR A 25 -1.47 -5.48 5.90
CA TYR A 25 -2.19 -6.72 5.56
C TYR A 25 -3.40 -6.47 4.67
N GLN A 26 -3.63 -5.22 4.26
CA GLN A 26 -4.81 -4.79 3.51
C GLN A 26 -6.10 -5.29 4.18
N THR A 27 -6.25 -4.97 5.47
CA THR A 27 -7.43 -5.33 6.29
C THR A 27 -8.18 -4.09 6.77
N GLY A 28 -9.32 -4.29 7.45
CA GLY A 28 -10.17 -3.20 7.91
C GLY A 28 -10.71 -2.35 6.75
N ARG A 29 -11.02 -1.08 7.03
CA ARG A 29 -11.59 -0.17 6.03
C ARG A 29 -10.62 0.12 4.87
N PHE A 30 -9.32 0.13 5.15
CA PHE A 30 -8.30 0.27 4.11
C PHE A 30 -8.31 -0.93 3.16
N GLY A 31 -8.38 -2.15 3.72
CA GLY A 31 -8.49 -3.38 2.96
C GLY A 31 -9.73 -3.46 2.06
N GLU A 32 -10.90 -3.10 2.60
CA GLU A 32 -12.15 -3.04 1.84
C GLU A 32 -12.02 -2.16 0.59
N ALA A 33 -11.51 -0.93 0.76
CA ALA A 33 -11.29 -0.01 -0.35
C ALA A 33 -10.21 -0.52 -1.34
N PHE A 34 -9.17 -1.19 -0.84
CA PHE A 34 -8.14 -1.79 -1.67
C PHE A 34 -8.70 -2.91 -2.55
N HIS A 35 -9.51 -3.81 -2.00
CA HIS A 35 -10.11 -4.92 -2.73
C HIS A 35 -11.20 -4.46 -3.71
N GLU A 36 -11.97 -3.42 -3.38
CA GLU A 36 -12.89 -2.79 -4.33
C GLU A 36 -12.11 -2.25 -5.55
N ARG A 37 -10.98 -1.58 -5.30
CA ARG A 37 -10.10 -1.08 -6.37
C ARG A 37 -9.50 -2.20 -7.20
N GLU A 38 -9.08 -3.29 -6.56
CA GLU A 38 -8.58 -4.50 -7.20
C GLU A 38 -9.61 -5.09 -8.17
N SER A 39 -10.87 -5.27 -7.74
CA SER A 39 -11.95 -5.78 -8.60
C SER A 39 -12.13 -4.91 -9.85
N ARG A 40 -12.25 -3.60 -9.66
CA ARG A 40 -12.42 -2.63 -10.75
C ARG A 40 -11.22 -2.59 -11.70
N LEU A 41 -10.00 -2.84 -11.22
CA LEU A 41 -8.81 -2.93 -12.06
C LEU A 41 -8.82 -4.21 -12.91
N ARG A 42 -9.21 -5.34 -12.33
CA ARG A 42 -9.28 -6.64 -13.03
C ARG A 42 -10.34 -6.61 -14.14
N GLU A 43 -11.40 -5.82 -13.98
CA GLU A 43 -12.43 -5.61 -15.00
C GLU A 43 -11.97 -4.73 -16.17
N ARG A 44 -10.88 -3.95 -16.03
CA ARG A 44 -10.31 -3.15 -17.12
C ARG A 44 -9.36 -3.99 -17.98
N SER A 45 -9.48 -3.88 -19.30
CA SER A 45 -8.51 -4.47 -20.24
C SER A 45 -7.68 -3.37 -20.92
N PRO A 46 -6.35 -3.51 -21.01
CA PRO A 46 -5.53 -4.60 -20.48
C PRO A 46 -5.16 -4.40 -19.00
N PHE A 47 -5.24 -5.46 -18.20
CA PHE A 47 -4.80 -5.48 -16.81
C PHE A 47 -3.58 -6.38 -16.65
N ASP A 48 -2.54 -5.88 -16.00
CA ASP A 48 -1.34 -6.64 -15.63
C ASP A 48 -1.41 -7.08 -14.16
N PRO A 49 -1.57 -8.39 -13.87
CA PRO A 49 -1.61 -8.93 -12.52
C PRO A 49 -0.39 -8.60 -11.67
N THR A 50 0.79 -8.39 -12.30
CA THR A 50 2.01 -8.07 -11.57
C THR A 50 1.94 -6.70 -10.88
N THR A 51 1.06 -5.81 -11.36
CA THR A 51 0.83 -4.50 -10.74
C THR A 51 0.29 -4.64 -9.31
N LEU A 52 -0.66 -5.56 -9.08
CA LEU A 52 -1.25 -5.76 -7.76
C LEU A 52 -0.23 -6.32 -6.77
N GLU A 53 0.60 -7.28 -7.22
CA GLU A 53 1.64 -7.86 -6.37
C GLU A 53 2.71 -6.81 -6.00
N LYS A 54 3.10 -5.95 -6.94
CA LYS A 54 3.98 -4.81 -6.64
C LYS A 54 3.37 -3.84 -5.62
N TRP A 55 2.07 -3.58 -5.71
CA TRP A 55 1.39 -2.72 -4.74
C TRP A 55 1.33 -3.33 -3.35
N LYS A 56 0.93 -4.60 -3.23
CA LYS A 56 0.92 -5.32 -1.95
C LYS A 56 2.30 -5.32 -1.30
N GLN A 57 3.34 -5.62 -2.09
CA GLN A 57 4.73 -5.60 -1.62
C GLN A 57 5.16 -4.19 -1.18
N ALA A 58 4.82 -3.16 -1.94
CA ALA A 58 5.12 -1.79 -1.57
C ALA A 58 4.43 -1.37 -0.27
N LEU A 59 3.15 -1.73 -0.08
CA LEU A 59 2.40 -1.43 1.14
C LEU A 59 2.96 -2.18 2.35
N LEU A 60 3.34 -3.46 2.18
CA LEU A 60 4.04 -4.25 3.19
C LEU A 60 5.33 -3.54 3.62
N GLU A 61 6.19 -3.18 2.67
CA GLU A 61 7.46 -2.53 2.99
C GLU A 61 7.26 -1.14 3.64
N VAL A 62 6.32 -0.34 3.14
CA VAL A 62 6.05 1.01 3.69
C VAL A 62 5.51 0.91 5.12
N SER A 63 4.62 -0.04 5.38
CA SER A 63 4.05 -0.27 6.72
C SER A 63 5.06 -0.77 7.77
N ASN A 64 6.24 -1.20 7.34
CA ASN A 64 7.35 -1.60 8.21
C ASN A 64 8.33 -0.45 8.51
N LEU A 65 8.20 0.69 7.81
CA LEU A 65 9.02 1.85 8.10
C LEU A 65 8.47 2.61 9.32
N LYS A 66 9.39 3.27 10.04
CA LYS A 66 8.98 4.27 11.05
C LYS A 66 8.29 5.42 10.34
N GLY A 67 7.13 5.81 10.83
CA GLY A 67 6.31 6.88 10.26
C GLY A 67 5.45 7.56 11.31
N TYR A 68 4.58 8.45 10.86
CA TYR A 68 3.65 9.17 11.72
C TYR A 68 2.26 8.58 11.61
N GLU A 69 1.64 8.27 12.75
CA GLU A 69 0.23 7.93 12.85
C GLU A 69 -0.54 9.19 13.27
N ALA A 70 -1.50 9.60 12.44
CA ALA A 70 -2.30 10.80 12.66
C ALA A 70 -3.77 10.41 12.78
N ASP A 71 -4.27 10.43 14.02
CA ASP A 71 -5.63 9.97 14.36
C ASP A 71 -6.70 11.09 14.39
N ARG A 72 -6.33 12.35 14.07
CA ARG A 72 -7.20 13.54 14.19
C ARG A 72 -7.88 13.97 12.89
#